data_AF-A0ABD1SW45-F1
#
_entry.id   AF-A0ABD1SW45-F1
#
_cell.length_a   1.000
_cell.length_b   1.000
_cell.length_c   1.000
_cell.angle_alpha   90.00
_cell.angle_beta   90.00
_cell.angle_gamma   90.00
#
_symmetry.space_group_name_H-M   'P 1'
#
loop_
_entity.id
_entity.type
_entity.pdbx_description
1 polymer ?
#
loop_
_entity_poly.entity_id
_entity_poly.type
_entity_poly.pdbx_seq_one_letter_code
_entity_poly.pdbx_strand_id
1 'polypeptide(L)'
;MKGVERIIPLLFRCPISLDLFTDPVTLCTGQTYERSSIEKWLATGNLICPVTMQKLHDPSIVPNHTLRHLVDGWLQSGNQVEPNCLKMIDNDDSIPALKHILESNESMLDHKLQILEKIHALSEELPLQNSLLIQLDFFKSLLELVFRNAEDKLVQEIVHLLHNNSDAVEDGTKSISALALWESNRENLVKQDAIQGLITYIFNAKKQEKSLVPMAMETILKLLLSVESAKQAVINHPLGIDAIVKMVFRVSSHHEGSESAVNSLLIICFESRSVGEEAIGAGVLTQLLLLLQSQCSGRTKTKARMLLKLLGSMWTENPKVSF
;
A
#
# COMPACT_ATOMS: atom_id res chain seq x y z
N MET A 1 -9.99 -3.36 -46.35
CA MET A 1 -9.77 -2.55 -45.14
C MET A 1 -9.74 -3.50 -43.97
N LYS A 2 -8.57 -3.76 -43.36
CA LYS A 2 -8.46 -4.61 -42.17
C LYS A 2 -9.04 -3.82 -40.99
N GLY A 3 -10.08 -4.34 -40.36
CA GLY A 3 -10.71 -3.71 -39.19
C GLY A 3 -9.68 -3.62 -38.05
N VAL A 4 -9.57 -2.45 -37.45
CA VAL A 4 -8.77 -2.25 -36.23
C VAL A 4 -9.47 -3.04 -35.13
N GLU A 5 -8.86 -4.12 -34.66
CA GLU A 5 -9.34 -4.84 -33.46
C GLU A 5 -9.27 -3.90 -32.26
N ARG A 6 -10.42 -3.58 -31.67
CA ARG A 6 -10.50 -2.75 -30.47
C ARG A 6 -9.98 -3.54 -29.27
N ILE A 7 -8.88 -3.09 -28.67
CA ILE A 7 -8.42 -3.62 -27.39
C ILE A 7 -9.32 -3.04 -26.29
N ILE A 8 -10.14 -3.89 -25.66
CA ILE A 8 -11.00 -3.48 -24.54
C ILE A 8 -10.12 -3.11 -23.32
N PRO A 9 -10.25 -1.92 -22.71
CA PRO A 9 -9.53 -1.57 -21.49
C PRO A 9 -9.81 -2.55 -20.35
N LEU A 10 -8.79 -2.87 -19.53
CA LEU A 10 -8.93 -3.84 -18.42
C LEU A 10 -10.03 -3.44 -17.42
N LEU A 11 -10.22 -2.13 -17.16
CA LEU A 11 -11.26 -1.63 -16.27
C LEU A 11 -12.69 -1.93 -16.75
N PHE A 12 -12.87 -2.17 -18.05
CA PHE A 12 -14.16 -2.50 -18.65
C PHE A 12 -14.38 -4.00 -18.80
N ARG A 13 -13.43 -4.83 -18.33
CA ARG A 13 -13.53 -6.27 -18.39
C ARG A 13 -13.98 -6.85 -17.06
N CYS A 14 -14.90 -7.79 -17.13
CA CYS A 14 -15.27 -8.61 -16.00
C CYS A 14 -14.09 -9.47 -15.55
N PRO A 15 -13.71 -9.50 -14.26
CA PRO A 15 -12.60 -10.32 -13.79
C PRO A 15 -12.81 -11.85 -13.94
N ILE A 16 -14.07 -12.30 -14.08
CA ILE A 16 -14.41 -13.73 -14.23
C ILE A 16 -14.40 -14.12 -15.71
N SER A 17 -15.18 -13.42 -16.55
CA SER A 17 -15.31 -13.77 -17.97
C SER A 17 -14.22 -13.16 -18.84
N LEU A 18 -13.52 -12.13 -18.36
CA LEU A 18 -12.57 -11.30 -19.11
C LEU A 18 -13.18 -10.55 -20.31
N ASP A 19 -14.50 -10.61 -20.44
CA ASP A 19 -15.28 -9.93 -21.46
C ASP A 19 -15.72 -8.53 -21.00
N LEU A 20 -16.12 -7.69 -21.96
CA LEU A 20 -16.69 -6.37 -21.70
C LEU A 20 -17.91 -6.46 -20.77
N PHE A 21 -18.01 -5.58 -19.78
CA PHE A 21 -19.22 -5.45 -18.97
C PHE A 21 -20.42 -5.00 -19.82
N THR A 22 -21.55 -5.66 -19.63
CA THR A 22 -22.85 -5.29 -20.23
C THR A 22 -23.88 -4.96 -19.15
N ASP A 23 -23.83 -5.69 -18.03
CA ASP A 23 -24.64 -5.43 -16.85
C ASP A 23 -23.77 -5.56 -15.59
N PRO A 24 -22.89 -4.57 -15.33
CA PRO A 24 -21.95 -4.63 -14.23
C PRO A 24 -22.68 -4.52 -12.88
N VAL A 25 -22.26 -5.36 -11.94
CA VAL A 25 -22.80 -5.43 -10.58
C VAL A 25 -21.69 -5.59 -9.54
N THR A 26 -21.88 -5.01 -8.37
CA THR A 26 -20.88 -4.94 -7.31
C THR A 26 -21.30 -5.77 -6.10
N LEU A 27 -20.36 -6.54 -5.54
CA LEU A 27 -20.54 -7.28 -4.28
C LEU A 27 -20.27 -6.38 -3.07
N CYS A 28 -20.64 -6.83 -1.88
CA CYS A 28 -20.34 -6.15 -0.61
C CYS A 28 -18.83 -5.90 -0.37
N THR A 29 -17.95 -6.62 -1.08
CA THR A 29 -16.49 -6.41 -1.02
C THR A 29 -16.00 -5.26 -1.90
N GLY A 30 -16.91 -4.55 -2.60
CA GLY A 30 -16.58 -3.46 -3.52
C GLY A 30 -16.08 -3.90 -4.91
N GLN A 31 -15.98 -5.21 -5.17
CA GLN A 31 -15.55 -5.71 -6.47
C GLN A 31 -16.73 -5.82 -7.44
N THR A 32 -16.52 -5.39 -8.68
CA THR A 32 -17.54 -5.41 -9.75
C THR A 32 -17.32 -6.55 -10.73
N TYR A 33 -18.42 -7.19 -11.15
CA TYR A 33 -18.50 -8.35 -12.02
C TYR A 33 -19.64 -8.20 -13.03
N GLU A 34 -19.60 -8.95 -14.13
CA GLU A 34 -20.75 -9.10 -15.01
C GLU A 34 -21.82 -9.92 -14.29
N ARG A 35 -23.07 -9.45 -14.28
CA ARG A 35 -24.18 -10.08 -13.55
C ARG A 35 -24.26 -11.58 -13.80
N SER A 36 -24.30 -11.96 -15.08
CA SER A 36 -24.45 -13.36 -15.47
C SER A 36 -23.29 -14.25 -14.99
N SER A 37 -22.10 -13.69 -14.83
CA SER A 37 -20.91 -14.41 -14.39
C SER A 37 -20.91 -14.61 -12.87
N ILE A 38 -21.22 -13.56 -12.11
CA ILE A 38 -21.23 -13.65 -10.65
C ILE A 38 -22.46 -14.38 -10.11
N GLU A 39 -23.62 -14.26 -10.75
CA GLU A 39 -24.81 -15.03 -10.37
C GLU A 39 -24.57 -16.54 -10.54
N LYS A 40 -23.91 -16.96 -11.63
CA LYS A 40 -23.50 -18.36 -11.82
C LYS A 40 -22.53 -18.82 -10.73
N TRP A 41 -21.55 -17.98 -10.37
CA TRP A 41 -20.61 -18.28 -9.30
C TRP A 41 -21.33 -18.48 -7.96
N LEU A 42 -22.22 -17.58 -7.57
CA LEU A 42 -22.99 -17.71 -6.33
C LEU A 42 -23.97 -18.90 -6.36
N ALA A 43 -24.58 -19.19 -7.52
CA ALA A 43 -25.51 -20.32 -7.69
C ALA A 43 -24.85 -21.69 -7.48
N THR A 44 -23.52 -21.78 -7.64
CA THR A 44 -22.76 -23.00 -7.29
C THR A 44 -22.51 -23.17 -5.79
N GLY A 45 -23.05 -22.28 -4.95
CA GLY A 45 -22.89 -22.30 -3.49
C GLY A 45 -21.62 -21.61 -2.99
N ASN A 46 -20.86 -20.96 -3.88
CA ASN A 46 -19.66 -20.23 -3.51
C ASN A 46 -20.02 -18.88 -2.85
N LEU A 47 -19.67 -18.71 -1.57
CA LEU A 47 -19.82 -17.45 -0.83
C LEU A 47 -18.49 -16.72 -0.63
N ILE A 48 -17.58 -16.86 -1.58
CA ILE A 48 -16.25 -16.22 -1.56
C ILE A 48 -16.16 -15.31 -2.78
N CYS A 49 -15.70 -14.08 -2.57
CA CYS A 49 -15.41 -13.15 -3.65
C CYS A 49 -14.23 -13.67 -4.51
N PRO A 50 -14.41 -13.88 -5.83
CA PRO A 50 -13.37 -14.47 -6.68
C PRO A 50 -12.03 -13.73 -6.71
N VAL A 51 -12.05 -12.40 -6.53
CA VAL A 51 -10.83 -11.56 -6.63
C VAL A 51 -10.22 -11.32 -5.27
N THR A 52 -11.02 -10.89 -4.29
CA THR A 52 -10.49 -10.53 -2.96
C THR A 52 -10.29 -11.73 -2.04
N MET A 53 -10.83 -12.91 -2.41
CA MET A 53 -10.84 -14.13 -1.60
C MET A 53 -11.52 -13.94 -0.23
N GLN A 54 -12.30 -12.86 -0.05
CA GLN A 54 -13.04 -12.59 1.17
C GLN A 54 -14.37 -13.33 1.18
N LYS A 55 -14.80 -13.80 2.35
CA LYS A 55 -16.11 -14.41 2.55
C LYS A 55 -17.21 -13.34 2.46
N LEU A 56 -18.24 -13.62 1.68
CA LEU A 56 -19.41 -12.76 1.54
C LEU A 56 -20.31 -12.97 2.77
N HIS A 57 -20.45 -11.93 3.57
CA HIS A 57 -21.39 -11.91 4.69
C HIS A 57 -22.83 -11.61 4.21
N ASP A 58 -22.94 -10.94 3.07
CA ASP A 58 -24.18 -10.68 2.36
C ASP A 58 -23.97 -11.03 0.87
N PRO A 59 -24.69 -12.02 0.31
CA PRO A 59 -24.59 -12.37 -1.11
C PRO A 59 -25.40 -11.43 -2.01
N SER A 60 -25.90 -10.30 -1.49
CA SER A 60 -26.58 -9.30 -2.31
C SER A 60 -25.66 -8.74 -3.41
N ILE A 61 -26.29 -8.44 -4.53
CA ILE A 61 -25.64 -7.93 -5.74
C ILE A 61 -26.26 -6.56 -6.02
N VAL A 62 -25.44 -5.51 -6.07
CA VAL A 62 -25.90 -4.14 -6.33
C VAL A 62 -25.53 -3.73 -7.76
N PRO A 63 -26.46 -3.23 -8.59
CA PRO A 63 -26.12 -2.72 -9.91
C PRO A 63 -25.11 -1.57 -9.86
N ASN A 64 -24.07 -1.64 -10.69
CA ASN A 64 -23.09 -0.57 -10.84
C ASN A 64 -23.46 0.30 -12.05
N HIS A 65 -24.46 1.15 -11.88
CA HIS A 65 -24.94 2.03 -12.94
C HIS A 65 -23.84 2.96 -13.46
N THR A 66 -22.93 3.41 -12.59
CA THR A 66 -21.78 4.24 -13.00
C THR A 66 -20.93 3.50 -14.02
N LEU A 67 -20.43 2.30 -13.69
CA LEU A 67 -19.60 1.52 -14.63
C LEU A 67 -20.36 1.18 -15.91
N ARG A 68 -21.67 0.90 -15.81
CA ARG A 68 -22.52 0.69 -16.98
C ARG A 68 -22.54 1.92 -17.89
N HIS A 69 -22.80 3.10 -17.33
CA HIS A 69 -22.77 4.37 -18.08
C HIS A 69 -21.39 4.65 -18.69
N LEU A 70 -20.30 4.31 -18.00
CA LEU A 70 -18.94 4.46 -18.52
C LEU A 70 -18.66 3.55 -19.71
N VAL A 71 -19.07 2.29 -19.63
CA VAL A 71 -18.91 1.31 -20.72
C VAL A 71 -19.82 1.67 -21.90
N ASP A 72 -21.06 2.07 -21.64
CA ASP A 72 -21.99 2.54 -22.67
C ASP A 72 -21.45 3.80 -23.37
N GLY A 73 -20.90 4.75 -22.60
CA GLY A 73 -20.23 5.93 -23.14
C GLY A 73 -19.03 5.56 -24.01
N TRP A 74 -18.21 4.60 -23.57
CA TRP A 74 -17.08 4.09 -24.36
C TRP A 74 -17.53 3.41 -25.66
N LEU A 75 -18.59 2.60 -25.61
CA LEU A 75 -19.17 1.94 -26.79
C LEU A 75 -19.72 2.96 -27.79
N GLN A 76 -20.42 3.99 -27.30
CA GLN A 76 -21.02 5.05 -28.11
C GLN A 76 -19.97 5.98 -28.73
N SER A 77 -18.88 6.23 -28.02
CA SER A 77 -17.75 7.01 -28.52
C SER A 77 -16.97 6.28 -29.64
N GLY A 78 -17.29 5.02 -29.89
CA GLY A 78 -16.68 4.16 -30.90
C GLY A 78 -16.90 4.56 -32.37
N ASN A 79 -17.55 5.69 -32.68
CA ASN A 79 -17.68 6.18 -34.05
C ASN A 79 -17.00 7.51 -34.35
N GLN A 80 -16.39 8.20 -33.38
CA GLN A 80 -15.48 9.30 -33.67
C GLN A 80 -14.39 9.39 -32.59
N VAL A 81 -13.41 8.50 -32.69
CA VAL A 81 -12.06 9.08 -32.75
C VAL A 81 -11.88 9.41 -34.22
N GLU A 82 -12.38 10.58 -34.65
CA GLU A 82 -11.83 11.13 -35.88
C GLU A 82 -10.32 11.18 -35.66
N PRO A 83 -9.50 10.72 -36.62
CA PRO A 83 -8.06 10.92 -36.55
C PRO A 83 -7.70 12.42 -36.44
N ASN A 84 -8.67 13.34 -36.55
CA ASN A 84 -8.54 14.77 -36.26
C ASN A 84 -8.60 15.16 -34.77
N CYS A 85 -9.20 14.39 -33.85
CA CYS A 85 -9.15 14.75 -32.42
C CYS A 85 -7.74 14.55 -31.83
N LEU A 86 -6.97 13.61 -32.38
CA LEU A 86 -5.53 13.46 -32.11
C LEU A 86 -4.66 14.46 -32.88
N LYS A 87 -5.22 15.35 -33.72
CA LYS A 87 -4.46 16.43 -34.38
C LYS A 87 -4.45 17.73 -33.58
N MET A 88 -5.23 17.81 -32.51
CA MET A 88 -5.17 18.92 -31.54
C MET A 88 -4.07 18.71 -30.49
N ILE A 89 -3.56 17.49 -30.40
CA ILE A 89 -2.33 17.18 -29.68
C ILE A 89 -1.25 17.14 -30.77
N ASP A 90 -0.22 17.99 -30.68
CA ASP A 90 0.89 17.96 -31.65
C ASP A 90 1.36 16.51 -31.84
N ASN A 91 1.76 16.15 -33.08
CA ASN A 91 2.10 14.77 -33.48
C ASN A 91 3.15 14.05 -32.59
N ASP A 92 3.77 14.74 -31.63
CA ASP A 92 4.71 14.23 -30.63
C ASP A 92 4.04 13.62 -29.36
N ASP A 93 2.79 13.98 -29.04
CA ASP A 93 2.16 13.74 -27.73
C ASP A 93 1.02 12.69 -27.79
N SER A 94 1.29 11.50 -28.32
CA SER A 94 0.33 10.39 -28.23
C SER A 94 -0.02 10.05 -26.76
N ILE A 95 -1.20 9.47 -26.48
CA ILE A 95 -1.61 9.04 -25.10
C ILE A 95 -0.50 8.23 -24.39
N PRO A 96 0.20 7.28 -25.06
CA PRO A 96 1.36 6.61 -24.48
C PRO A 96 2.56 7.54 -24.18
N ALA A 97 2.80 8.55 -25.02
CA ALA A 97 3.86 9.55 -24.79
C ALA A 97 3.51 10.44 -23.59
N LEU A 98 2.26 10.92 -23.48
CA LEU A 98 1.80 11.67 -22.31
C LEU A 98 1.92 10.87 -21.02
N LYS A 99 1.53 9.58 -21.06
CA LYS A 99 1.71 8.65 -19.94
C LYS A 99 3.18 8.50 -19.58
N HIS A 100 4.05 8.29 -20.58
CA HIS A 100 5.49 8.19 -20.37
C HIS A 100 6.07 9.48 -19.76
N ILE A 101 5.61 10.66 -20.17
CA ILE A 101 6.08 11.94 -19.62
C ILE A 101 5.61 12.15 -18.17
N LEU A 102 4.38 11.76 -17.84
CA LEU A 102 3.87 11.80 -16.46
C LEU A 102 4.63 10.82 -15.54
N GLU A 103 4.95 9.64 -16.06
CA GLU A 103 5.64 8.57 -15.32
C GLU A 103 7.18 8.75 -15.30
N SER A 104 7.77 9.54 -16.21
CA SER A 104 9.23 9.72 -16.29
C SER A 104 9.76 10.58 -15.15
N ASN A 105 10.98 10.29 -14.68
CA ASN A 105 11.64 11.06 -13.63
C ASN A 105 12.40 12.29 -14.17
N GLU A 106 12.55 12.41 -15.49
CA GLU A 106 13.36 13.46 -16.13
C GLU A 106 12.56 14.74 -16.44
N SER A 107 11.23 14.66 -16.52
CA SER A 107 10.38 15.82 -16.83
C SER A 107 10.11 16.66 -15.58
N MET A 108 10.28 17.98 -15.71
CA MET A 108 10.05 18.94 -14.63
C MET A 108 8.59 18.92 -14.17
N LEU A 109 8.35 19.14 -12.86
CA LEU A 109 7.00 19.20 -12.28
C LEU A 109 6.08 20.16 -13.04
N ASP A 110 6.60 21.31 -13.46
CA ASP A 110 5.85 22.30 -14.25
C ASP A 110 5.39 21.74 -15.61
N HIS A 111 6.22 20.94 -16.29
CA HIS A 111 5.84 20.30 -17.55
C HIS A 111 4.76 19.25 -17.34
N LYS A 112 4.84 18.48 -16.25
CA LYS A 112 3.81 17.51 -15.89
C LYS A 112 2.48 18.18 -15.52
N LEU A 113 2.52 19.29 -14.80
CA LEU A 113 1.34 20.10 -14.48
C LEU A 113 0.69 20.68 -15.73
N GLN A 114 1.49 21.24 -16.66
CA GLN A 114 0.99 21.73 -17.94
C GLN A 114 0.34 20.62 -18.78
N ILE A 115 0.89 19.40 -18.73
CA ILE A 115 0.28 18.23 -19.39
C ILE A 115 -1.04 17.85 -18.71
N LEU A 116 -1.13 17.87 -17.38
CA LEU A 116 -2.39 17.61 -16.67
C LEU A 116 -3.44 18.69 -16.94
N GLU A 117 -3.06 19.97 -17.01
CA GLU A 117 -3.95 21.06 -17.38
C GLU A 117 -4.46 20.89 -18.81
N LYS A 118 -3.59 20.49 -19.74
CA LYS A 118 -3.99 20.13 -21.11
C LYS A 118 -4.94 18.94 -21.12
N ILE A 119 -4.65 17.87 -20.38
CA ILE A 119 -5.53 16.69 -20.26
C ILE A 119 -6.89 17.07 -19.67
N HIS A 120 -6.91 17.97 -18.68
CA HIS A 120 -8.13 18.47 -18.08
C HIS A 120 -8.95 19.30 -19.07
N ALA A 121 -8.33 20.25 -19.77
CA ALA A 121 -8.99 21.05 -20.81
C ALA A 121 -9.56 20.15 -21.94
N LEU A 122 -8.78 19.18 -22.39
CA LEU A 122 -9.22 18.18 -23.38
C LEU A 122 -10.34 17.28 -22.85
N SER A 123 -10.39 17.03 -21.54
CA SER A 123 -11.48 16.28 -20.92
C SER A 123 -12.78 17.08 -20.82
N GLU A 124 -12.72 18.41 -20.70
CA GLU A 124 -13.92 19.26 -20.65
C GLU A 124 -14.56 19.43 -22.03
N GLU A 125 -13.76 19.44 -23.10
CA GLU A 125 -14.24 19.68 -24.47
C GLU A 125 -14.78 18.43 -25.19
N LEU A 126 -14.44 17.22 -24.72
CA LEU A 126 -14.81 15.97 -25.38
C LEU A 126 -15.88 15.17 -24.60
N PRO A 127 -16.88 14.57 -25.27
CA PRO A 127 -17.88 13.68 -24.64
C PRO A 127 -17.28 12.36 -24.11
N LEU A 128 -15.97 12.19 -24.22
CA LEU A 128 -15.14 11.04 -23.87
C LEU A 128 -14.50 11.12 -22.48
N GLN A 129 -14.90 12.10 -21.65
CA GLN A 129 -14.39 12.46 -20.30
C GLN A 129 -13.71 11.30 -19.55
N ASN A 130 -14.41 10.17 -19.45
CA ASN A 130 -13.94 9.06 -18.62
C ASN A 130 -12.99 8.10 -19.35
N SER A 131 -13.13 7.92 -20.66
CA SER A 131 -12.30 6.95 -21.40
C SER A 131 -10.83 7.36 -21.44
N LEU A 132 -10.54 8.66 -21.59
CA LEU A 132 -9.17 9.17 -21.70
C LEU A 132 -8.47 9.16 -20.33
N LEU A 133 -9.17 9.58 -19.27
CA LEU A 133 -8.69 9.53 -17.89
C LEU A 133 -8.43 8.08 -17.42
N ILE A 134 -9.30 7.14 -17.82
CA ILE A 134 -9.14 5.71 -17.50
C ILE A 134 -7.94 5.12 -18.25
N GLN A 135 -7.77 5.43 -19.54
CA GLN A 135 -6.63 4.93 -20.32
C GLN A 135 -5.28 5.43 -19.80
N LEU A 136 -5.26 6.63 -19.22
CA LEU A 136 -4.07 7.24 -18.64
C LEU A 136 -3.77 6.79 -17.21
N ASP A 137 -4.60 5.93 -16.59
CA ASP A 137 -4.54 5.68 -15.14
C ASP A 137 -4.46 7.00 -14.35
N PHE A 138 -5.23 8.03 -14.77
CA PHE A 138 -5.01 9.42 -14.37
C PHE A 138 -4.85 9.63 -12.87
N PHE A 139 -5.67 8.97 -12.04
CA PHE A 139 -5.57 9.06 -10.60
C PHE A 139 -4.26 8.49 -10.05
N LYS A 140 -3.77 7.38 -10.61
CA LYS A 140 -2.45 6.84 -10.26
C LYS A 140 -1.36 7.83 -10.66
N SER A 141 -1.42 8.39 -11.86
CA SER A 141 -0.45 9.39 -12.33
C SER A 141 -0.49 10.68 -11.52
N LEU A 142 -1.66 11.12 -11.05
CA LEU A 142 -1.81 12.29 -10.18
C LEU A 142 -1.23 12.02 -8.79
N LEU A 143 -1.51 10.85 -8.21
CA LEU A 143 -0.93 10.44 -6.93
C LEU A 143 0.59 10.29 -7.03
N GLU A 144 1.08 9.74 -8.15
CA GLU A 144 2.51 9.73 -8.46
C GLU A 144 3.05 11.15 -8.58
N LEU A 145 2.37 12.06 -9.28
CA LEU A 145 2.86 13.42 -9.42
C LEU A 145 3.02 14.14 -8.08
N VAL A 146 2.03 13.98 -7.20
CA VAL A 146 1.97 14.68 -5.91
C VAL A 146 2.90 14.04 -4.88
N PHE A 147 2.96 12.71 -4.83
CA PHE A 147 3.58 11.99 -3.73
C PHE A 147 4.83 11.21 -4.11
N ARG A 148 5.20 11.05 -5.40
CA ARG A 148 6.35 10.20 -5.78
C ARG A 148 7.68 10.75 -5.28
N ASN A 149 7.90 12.07 -5.34
CA ASN A 149 9.17 12.69 -4.95
C ASN A 149 8.91 13.80 -3.95
N ALA A 150 8.71 13.42 -2.70
CA ALA A 150 8.56 14.39 -1.63
C ALA A 150 9.88 15.15 -1.43
N GLU A 151 9.80 16.48 -1.41
CA GLU A 151 10.95 17.35 -1.13
C GLU A 151 11.52 17.09 0.27
N ASP A 152 12.85 17.13 0.41
CA ASP A 152 13.55 16.94 1.68
C ASP A 152 12.97 17.83 2.78
N LYS A 153 12.65 19.09 2.48
CA LYS A 153 12.09 20.05 3.43
C LYS A 153 10.70 19.65 3.92
N LEU A 154 9.84 19.14 3.04
CA LEU A 154 8.51 18.66 3.41
C LEU A 154 8.63 17.45 4.33
N VAL A 155 9.49 16.48 3.98
CA VAL A 155 9.72 15.30 4.79
C VAL A 155 10.26 15.68 6.18
N GLN A 156 11.24 16.59 6.24
CA GLN A 156 11.79 17.11 7.49
C GLN A 156 10.72 17.73 8.40
N GLU A 157 9.82 18.54 7.85
CA GLU A 157 8.75 19.17 8.62
C GLU A 157 7.78 18.11 9.18
N ILE A 158 7.42 17.10 8.38
CA ILE A 158 6.58 16.00 8.84
C ILE A 158 7.27 15.20 9.96
N VAL A 159 8.58 14.94 9.84
CA VAL A 159 9.34 14.26 10.89
C VAL A 159 9.47 15.12 12.15
N HIS A 160 9.56 16.44 12.02
CA HIS A 160 9.54 17.36 13.15
C HIS A 160 8.20 17.30 13.90
N LEU A 161 7.07 17.20 13.19
CA LEU A 161 5.75 16.99 13.78
C LEU A 161 5.67 15.68 14.58
N LEU A 162 6.32 14.61 14.10
CA LEU A 162 6.38 13.33 14.82
C LEU A 162 7.08 13.44 16.18
N HIS A 163 8.14 14.26 16.27
CA HIS A 163 8.93 14.39 17.48
C HIS A 163 8.34 15.39 18.49
N ASN A 164 7.80 16.51 18.00
CA ASN A 164 7.57 17.69 18.84
C ASN A 164 6.10 18.04 19.08
N ASN A 165 5.15 17.35 18.46
CA ASN A 165 3.73 17.71 18.57
C ASN A 165 2.85 16.49 18.88
N SER A 166 2.44 16.36 20.15
CA SER A 166 1.58 15.24 20.60
C SER A 166 0.23 15.18 19.90
N ASP A 167 -0.28 16.31 19.42
CA ASP A 167 -1.61 16.40 18.82
C ASP A 167 -1.56 16.13 17.31
N ALA A 168 -0.41 16.42 16.66
CA ALA A 168 -0.19 16.20 15.24
C ALA A 168 0.58 14.90 14.92
N VAL A 169 1.08 14.17 15.92
CA VAL A 169 1.88 12.94 15.73
C VAL A 169 1.15 11.88 14.90
N GLU A 170 -0.17 11.79 15.04
CA GLU A 170 -0.98 10.84 14.29
C GLU A 170 -1.06 11.20 12.81
N ASP A 171 -1.23 12.48 12.48
CA ASP A 171 -1.28 12.95 11.10
C ASP A 171 0.12 12.94 10.45
N GLY A 172 1.16 13.21 11.23
CA GLY A 172 2.54 12.98 10.82
C GLY A 172 2.79 11.49 10.48
N THR A 173 2.28 10.58 11.31
CA THR A 173 2.39 9.13 11.09
C THR A 173 1.67 8.71 9.80
N LYS A 174 0.45 9.17 9.56
CA LYS A 174 -0.27 8.93 8.31
C LYS A 174 0.50 9.45 7.10
N SER A 175 1.05 10.65 7.21
CA SER A 175 1.80 11.29 6.13
C SER A 175 3.06 10.50 5.77
N ILE A 176 3.87 10.11 6.76
CA ILE A 176 5.05 9.25 6.54
C ILE A 176 4.64 7.90 5.97
N SER A 177 3.56 7.29 6.48
CA SER A 177 3.07 6.01 5.97
C SER A 177 2.62 6.09 4.51
N ALA A 178 1.92 7.16 4.13
CA ALA A 178 1.51 7.43 2.76
C ALA A 178 2.70 7.67 1.84
N LEU A 179 3.69 8.46 2.26
CA LEU A 179 4.92 8.68 1.50
C LEU A 179 5.72 7.39 1.31
N ALA A 180 5.78 6.52 2.32
CA ALA A 180 6.51 5.25 2.28
C ALA A 180 5.90 4.22 1.31
N LEU A 181 4.65 4.43 0.84
CA LEU A 181 4.08 3.60 -0.22
C LEU A 181 4.89 3.72 -1.51
N TRP A 182 5.48 4.89 -1.77
CA TRP A 182 6.27 5.17 -2.96
C TRP A 182 7.75 4.82 -2.75
N GLU A 183 8.30 3.96 -3.59
CA GLU A 183 9.69 3.49 -3.50
C GLU A 183 10.71 4.62 -3.56
N SER A 184 10.47 5.60 -4.43
CA SER A 184 11.30 6.80 -4.61
C SER A 184 11.44 7.66 -3.36
N ASN A 185 10.49 7.61 -2.42
CA ASN A 185 10.59 8.35 -1.16
C ASN A 185 11.33 7.60 -0.06
N ARG A 186 11.45 6.27 -0.15
CA ARG A 186 11.87 5.44 1.00
C ARG A 186 13.27 5.81 1.48
N GLU A 187 14.21 6.04 0.56
CA GLU A 187 15.56 6.51 0.92
C GLU A 187 15.54 7.89 1.59
N ASN A 188 14.74 8.82 1.06
CA ASN A 188 14.63 10.16 1.66
C ASN A 188 14.02 10.09 3.06
N LEU A 189 12.95 9.32 3.25
CA LEU A 189 12.34 9.11 4.57
C LEU A 189 13.35 8.60 5.60
N VAL A 190 14.19 7.64 5.22
CA VAL A 190 15.25 7.12 6.11
C VAL A 190 16.32 8.18 6.37
N LYS A 191 16.75 8.92 5.33
CA LYS A 191 17.73 9.99 5.42
C LYS A 191 17.28 11.14 6.34
N GLN A 192 15.99 11.44 6.39
CA GLN A 192 15.41 12.48 7.25
C GLN A 192 14.95 11.95 8.61
N ASP A 193 15.45 10.81 9.08
CA ASP A 193 15.17 10.23 10.40
C ASP A 193 13.69 9.91 10.68
N ALA A 194 12.90 9.59 9.64
CA ALA A 194 11.50 9.19 9.85
C ALA A 194 11.38 7.95 10.75
N ILE A 195 12.36 7.03 10.68
CA ILE A 195 12.42 5.84 11.54
C ILE A 195 12.55 6.22 13.02
N GLN A 196 13.36 7.23 13.35
CA GLN A 196 13.54 7.73 14.72
C GLN A 196 12.20 8.23 15.30
N GLY A 197 11.48 9.04 14.51
CA GLY A 197 10.18 9.57 14.90
C GLY A 197 9.14 8.47 15.11
N LEU A 198 9.09 7.49 14.21
CA LEU A 198 8.18 6.34 14.33
C LEU A 198 8.51 5.47 15.54
N ILE A 199 9.78 5.16 15.80
CA ILE A 199 10.21 4.39 16.98
C ILE A 199 9.79 5.11 18.26
N THR A 200 10.07 6.41 18.35
CA THR A 200 9.71 7.24 19.50
C THR A 200 8.20 7.25 19.74
N TYR A 201 7.40 7.38 18.68
CA TYR A 201 5.94 7.29 18.75
C TYR A 201 5.46 5.92 19.25
N ILE A 202 5.97 4.82 18.68
CA ILE A 202 5.61 3.45 19.08
C ILE A 202 5.94 3.20 20.55
N PHE A 203 7.13 3.62 20.98
CA PHE A 203 7.60 3.43 22.34
C PHE A 203 6.77 4.22 23.35
N ASN A 204 6.42 5.46 23.05
CA ASN A 204 5.68 6.33 23.97
C ASN A 204 4.16 6.14 23.93
N ALA A 205 3.63 5.45 22.91
CA ALA A 205 2.19 5.25 22.79
C ALA A 205 1.58 4.49 23.97
N LYS A 206 0.49 5.04 24.49
CA LYS A 206 -0.35 4.45 25.53
C LYS A 206 -1.28 3.38 24.92
N LYS A 207 -1.75 2.43 25.75
CA LYS A 207 -2.74 1.41 25.35
C LYS A 207 -4.11 2.07 25.10
N GLN A 208 -4.30 2.64 23.92
CA GLN A 208 -5.58 3.15 23.44
C GLN A 208 -6.00 2.43 22.15
N GLU A 209 -7.32 2.26 21.98
CA GLU A 209 -7.94 1.46 20.92
C GLU A 209 -7.88 2.12 19.53
N LYS A 210 -7.67 3.45 19.46
CA LYS A 210 -7.56 4.23 18.21
C LYS A 210 -6.12 4.58 17.79
N SER A 211 -5.12 3.93 18.37
CA SER A 211 -3.71 4.28 18.15
C SER A 211 -3.21 3.85 16.77
N LEU A 212 -2.54 4.74 16.03
CA LEU A 212 -1.92 4.47 14.72
C LEU A 212 -0.58 3.71 14.80
N VAL A 213 -0.27 3.15 15.96
CA VAL A 213 0.98 2.41 16.15
C VAL A 213 1.11 1.18 15.24
N PRO A 214 0.06 0.38 14.94
CA PRO A 214 0.16 -0.68 13.95
C PRO A 214 0.63 -0.16 12.57
N MET A 215 0.11 0.99 12.13
CA MET A 215 0.51 1.64 10.88
C MET A 215 1.96 2.13 10.93
N ALA A 216 2.41 2.71 12.05
CA ALA A 216 3.81 3.08 12.24
C ALA A 216 4.74 1.85 12.14
N MET A 217 4.37 0.73 12.78
CA MET A 217 5.14 -0.51 12.75
C MET A 217 5.18 -1.14 11.34
N GLU A 218 4.07 -1.12 10.62
CA GLU A 218 4.03 -1.56 9.21
C GLU A 218 4.92 -0.69 8.33
N THR A 219 4.92 0.63 8.58
CA THR A 219 5.76 1.58 7.85
C THR A 219 7.25 1.30 8.10
N ILE A 220 7.64 1.04 9.35
CA ILE A 220 9.01 0.61 9.67
C ILE A 220 9.35 -0.69 8.92
N LEU A 221 8.49 -1.71 8.95
CA LEU A 221 8.72 -2.96 8.22
C LEU A 221 8.93 -2.71 6.71
N LYS A 222 8.10 -1.85 6.10
CA LYS A 222 8.19 -1.50 4.68
C LYS A 222 9.52 -0.87 4.33
N LEU A 223 10.02 0.04 5.18
CA LEU A 223 11.34 0.66 5.02
C LEU A 223 12.46 -0.38 5.21
N LEU A 224 12.39 -1.25 6.21
CA LEU A 224 13.39 -2.32 6.44
C LEU A 224 13.52 -3.29 5.27
N LEU A 225 12.40 -3.61 4.60
CA LEU A 225 12.39 -4.50 3.45
C LEU A 225 12.98 -3.86 2.18
N SER A 226 13.06 -2.53 2.14
CA SER A 226 13.37 -1.78 0.90
C SER A 226 14.70 -1.04 0.95
N VAL A 227 15.16 -0.65 2.14
CA VAL A 227 16.31 0.24 2.32
C VAL A 227 17.27 -0.33 3.36
N GLU A 228 18.52 -0.55 2.98
CA GLU A 228 19.53 -1.14 3.86
C GLU A 228 19.85 -0.25 5.07
N SER A 229 19.95 1.08 4.85
CA SER A 229 20.19 2.05 5.92
C SER A 229 19.06 2.11 6.94
N ALA A 230 17.84 1.66 6.59
CA ALA A 230 16.74 1.56 7.54
C ALA A 230 17.04 0.58 8.68
N LYS A 231 17.73 -0.52 8.37
CA LYS A 231 18.10 -1.54 9.35
C LYS A 231 19.08 -0.96 10.37
N GLN A 232 20.08 -0.24 9.88
CA GLN A 232 21.04 0.47 10.73
C GLN A 232 20.37 1.56 11.57
N ALA A 233 19.41 2.31 11.00
CA ALA A 233 18.66 3.32 11.74
C ALA A 233 17.86 2.71 12.91
N VAL A 234 17.26 1.54 12.73
CA VAL A 234 16.58 0.81 13.82
C VAL A 234 17.57 0.30 14.86
N ILE A 235 18.65 -0.35 14.43
CA ILE A 235 19.63 -1.00 15.31
C ILE A 235 20.38 0.03 16.17
N ASN A 236 20.73 1.18 15.60
CA ASN A 236 21.48 2.22 16.30
C ASN A 236 20.59 3.08 17.21
N HIS A 237 19.26 2.96 17.11
CA HIS A 237 18.35 3.72 17.93
C HIS A 237 18.26 3.11 19.35
N PRO A 238 18.47 3.89 20.43
CA PRO A 238 18.49 3.36 21.81
C PRO A 238 17.21 2.64 22.25
N LEU A 239 16.06 3.05 21.73
CA LEU A 239 14.74 2.43 21.97
C LEU A 239 14.24 1.57 20.80
N GLY A 240 15.06 1.32 19.77
CA GLY A 240 14.61 0.71 18.51
C GLY A 240 14.12 -0.71 18.71
N ILE A 241 14.94 -1.56 19.33
CA ILE A 241 14.60 -2.95 19.58
C ILE A 241 13.46 -3.06 20.59
N ASP A 242 13.51 -2.33 21.70
CA ASP A 242 12.43 -2.27 22.69
C ASP A 242 11.08 -1.87 22.11
N ALA A 243 11.04 -0.86 21.22
CA ALA A 243 9.81 -0.42 20.58
C ALA A 243 9.19 -1.52 19.71
N ILE A 244 10.01 -2.26 18.95
CA ILE A 244 9.53 -3.36 18.12
C ILE A 244 9.10 -4.55 19.00
N VAL A 245 9.86 -4.90 20.04
CA VAL A 245 9.51 -5.97 20.99
C VAL A 245 8.18 -5.67 21.70
N LYS A 246 7.96 -4.42 22.11
CA LYS A 246 6.68 -3.96 22.68
C LYS A 246 5.49 -4.19 21.75
N MET A 247 5.73 -4.24 20.44
CA MET A 247 4.70 -4.46 19.42
C MET A 247 4.43 -5.93 19.09
N VAL A 248 5.31 -6.86 19.47
CA VAL A 248 5.13 -8.29 19.21
C VAL A 248 3.82 -8.78 19.82
N PHE A 249 3.54 -8.42 21.07
CA PHE A 249 2.26 -8.76 21.71
C PHE A 249 1.67 -7.54 22.41
N ARG A 250 0.93 -6.77 21.62
CA ARG A 250 0.07 -5.69 22.10
C ARG A 250 -1.37 -6.16 22.05
N VAL A 251 -2.10 -6.01 23.17
CA VAL A 251 -3.53 -6.30 23.25
C VAL A 251 -4.27 -5.18 22.51
N SER A 252 -4.47 -5.33 21.20
CA SER A 252 -5.28 -4.47 20.35
C SER A 252 -6.41 -5.27 19.70
N SER A 253 -7.50 -4.59 19.32
CA SER A 253 -8.68 -5.20 18.68
C SER A 253 -8.35 -5.94 17.38
N HIS A 254 -7.26 -5.57 16.70
CA HIS A 254 -6.72 -6.24 15.51
C HIS A 254 -5.21 -6.43 15.71
N HIS A 255 -4.70 -7.66 15.54
CA HIS A 255 -3.29 -8.02 15.74
C HIS A 255 -2.35 -7.54 14.59
N GLU A 256 -2.76 -6.52 13.83
CA GLU A 256 -2.07 -6.11 12.59
C GLU A 256 -0.62 -5.66 12.85
N GLY A 257 -0.36 -4.98 13.97
CA GLY A 257 0.99 -4.56 14.36
C GLY A 257 1.92 -5.71 14.75
N SER A 258 1.38 -6.83 15.25
CA SER A 258 2.17 -7.98 15.73
C SER A 258 2.87 -8.72 14.59
N GLU A 259 2.19 -8.91 13.45
CA GLU A 259 2.83 -9.54 12.29
C GLU A 259 3.99 -8.67 11.79
N SER A 260 3.79 -7.36 11.72
CA SER A 260 4.83 -6.42 11.28
C SER A 260 6.03 -6.45 12.21
N ALA A 261 5.81 -6.40 13.53
CA ALA A 261 6.87 -6.47 14.54
C ALA A 261 7.69 -7.77 14.47
N VAL A 262 7.02 -8.92 14.36
CA VAL A 262 7.70 -10.23 14.25
C VAL A 262 8.54 -10.30 12.98
N ASN A 263 8.05 -9.77 11.85
CA ASN A 263 8.84 -9.72 10.61
C ASN A 263 10.03 -8.79 10.72
N SER A 264 9.85 -7.60 11.30
CA SER A 264 10.95 -6.66 11.51
C SER A 264 12.06 -7.28 12.35
N LEU A 265 11.71 -7.97 13.44
CA LEU A 265 12.67 -8.71 14.26
C LEU A 265 13.35 -9.85 13.50
N LEU A 266 12.60 -10.62 12.69
CA LEU A 266 13.19 -11.65 11.83
C LEU A 266 14.25 -11.08 10.89
N ILE A 267 14.00 -9.91 10.29
CA ILE A 267 14.94 -9.24 9.38
C ILE A 267 16.21 -8.84 10.14
N ILE A 268 16.08 -8.07 11.22
CA ILE A 268 17.25 -7.48 11.91
C ILE A 268 18.02 -8.50 12.78
N CYS A 269 17.35 -9.50 13.36
CA CYS A 269 18.00 -10.55 14.14
C CYS A 269 18.73 -11.56 13.25
N PHE A 270 18.29 -11.73 11.99
CA PHE A 270 18.98 -12.60 11.06
C PHE A 270 20.34 -12.00 10.63
N GLU A 271 20.44 -10.68 10.59
CA GLU A 271 21.65 -9.97 10.17
C GLU A 271 22.65 -9.75 11.31
N SER A 272 22.18 -9.62 12.54
CA SER A 272 23.05 -9.32 13.68
C SER A 272 22.70 -10.16 14.91
N ARG A 273 23.70 -10.88 15.42
CA ARG A 273 23.56 -11.67 16.64
C ARG A 273 23.31 -10.80 17.86
N SER A 274 23.98 -9.65 17.93
CA SER A 274 23.85 -8.68 19.02
C SER A 274 22.39 -8.22 19.18
N VAL A 275 21.69 -8.02 18.06
CA VAL A 275 20.29 -7.57 18.06
C VAL A 275 19.35 -8.64 18.63
N GLY A 276 19.62 -9.92 18.34
CA GLY A 276 18.84 -11.01 18.93
C GLY A 276 19.03 -11.13 20.44
N GLU A 277 20.25 -10.94 20.95
CA GLU A 277 20.54 -10.92 22.39
C GLU A 277 19.85 -9.73 23.08
N GLU A 278 19.88 -8.56 22.46
CA GLU A 278 19.16 -7.37 22.93
C GLU A 278 17.64 -7.59 22.95
N ALA A 279 17.07 -8.16 21.88
CA ALA A 279 15.64 -8.47 21.82
C ALA A 279 15.22 -9.48 22.90
N ILE A 280 16.08 -10.46 23.20
CA ILE A 280 15.89 -11.39 24.32
C ILE A 280 15.89 -10.63 25.65
N GLY A 281 16.86 -9.74 25.87
CA GLY A 281 16.93 -8.87 27.04
C GLY A 281 15.69 -7.99 27.23
N ALA A 282 15.12 -7.47 26.13
CA ALA A 282 13.87 -6.71 26.10
C ALA A 282 12.61 -7.58 26.32
N GLY A 283 12.75 -8.90 26.48
CA GLY A 283 11.67 -9.81 26.83
C GLY A 283 10.86 -10.36 25.65
N VAL A 284 11.43 -10.38 24.44
CA VAL A 284 10.73 -10.86 23.22
C VAL A 284 10.20 -12.28 23.35
N LEU A 285 10.88 -13.16 24.09
CA LEU A 285 10.46 -14.56 24.26
C LEU A 285 9.09 -14.65 24.94
N THR A 286 8.90 -13.89 26.02
CA THR A 286 7.62 -13.82 26.73
C THR A 286 6.52 -13.28 25.81
N GLN A 287 6.81 -12.23 25.05
CA GLN A 287 5.85 -11.65 24.10
C GLN A 287 5.47 -12.66 22.99
N LEU A 288 6.42 -13.42 22.47
CA LEU A 288 6.17 -14.45 21.45
C LEU A 288 5.32 -15.60 21.98
N LEU A 289 5.55 -16.04 23.22
CA LEU A 289 4.74 -17.09 23.85
C LEU A 289 3.29 -16.63 24.04
N LEU A 290 3.09 -15.41 24.52
CA LEU A 290 1.75 -14.80 24.63
C LEU A 290 1.07 -14.65 23.26
N LEU A 291 1.83 -14.22 22.23
CA LEU A 291 1.33 -14.13 20.87
C LEU A 291 0.89 -15.48 20.30
N LEU A 292 1.64 -16.56 20.57
CA LEU A 292 1.28 -17.91 20.11
C LEU A 292 -0.01 -18.45 20.77
N GLN A 293 -0.26 -18.07 22.03
CA GLN A 293 -1.46 -18.42 22.78
C GLN A 293 -2.69 -17.59 22.37
N SER A 294 -2.48 -16.43 21.73
CA SER A 294 -3.57 -15.56 21.27
C SER A 294 -4.30 -16.08 20.04
N GLN A 295 -5.41 -15.42 19.68
CA GLN A 295 -6.20 -15.68 18.47
C GLN A 295 -5.60 -15.01 17.21
N CYS A 296 -4.28 -14.78 17.16
CA CYS A 296 -3.61 -14.24 15.99
C CYS A 296 -3.60 -15.22 14.80
N SER A 297 -3.34 -14.70 13.59
CA SER A 297 -3.39 -15.48 12.35
C SER A 297 -2.39 -16.65 12.33
N GLY A 298 -2.72 -17.72 11.59
CA GLY A 298 -1.83 -18.86 11.41
C GLY A 298 -0.46 -18.48 10.83
N ARG A 299 -0.45 -17.49 9.91
CA ARG A 299 0.77 -16.92 9.30
C ARG A 299 1.66 -16.25 10.35
N THR A 300 1.07 -15.44 11.23
CA THR A 300 1.78 -14.78 12.34
C THR A 300 2.37 -15.83 13.29
N LYS A 301 1.63 -16.89 13.62
CA LYS A 301 2.13 -17.98 14.49
C LYS A 301 3.32 -18.71 13.87
N THR A 302 3.29 -18.99 12.56
CA THR A 302 4.42 -19.61 11.86
C THR A 302 5.67 -18.74 11.95
N LYS A 303 5.55 -17.44 11.66
CA LYS A 303 6.67 -16.48 11.76
C LYS A 303 7.18 -16.34 13.18
N ALA A 304 6.30 -16.31 14.18
CA ALA A 304 6.69 -16.27 15.59
C ALA A 304 7.51 -17.51 15.99
N ARG A 305 7.13 -18.71 15.52
CA ARG A 305 7.93 -19.93 15.72
C ARG A 305 9.28 -19.88 15.02
N MET A 306 9.35 -19.31 13.81
CA MET A 306 10.61 -19.11 13.11
C MET A 306 11.54 -18.19 13.91
N LEU A 307 11.02 -17.08 14.44
CA LEU A 307 11.78 -16.16 15.26
C LEU A 307 12.26 -16.82 16.56
N LEU A 308 11.38 -17.58 17.25
CA LEU A 308 11.78 -18.35 18.42
C LEU A 308 12.90 -19.35 18.11
N LYS A 309 12.85 -20.02 16.96
CA LYS A 309 13.91 -20.96 16.54
C LYS A 309 15.22 -20.24 16.25
N LEU A 310 15.16 -19.08 15.58
CA LEU A 310 16.33 -18.24 15.32
C LEU A 310 16.98 -17.82 16.64
N LEU A 311 16.21 -17.18 17.53
CA LEU A 311 16.68 -16.75 18.85
C LEU A 311 17.17 -17.92 19.72
N GLY A 312 16.50 -19.08 19.63
CA GLY A 312 16.90 -20.29 20.35
C GLY A 312 18.28 -20.82 19.93
N SER A 313 18.59 -20.80 18.63
CA SER A 313 19.93 -21.20 18.15
C SER A 313 21.05 -20.28 18.66
N MET A 314 20.74 -19.01 18.89
CA MET A 314 21.68 -18.02 19.42
C MET A 314 21.96 -18.25 20.91
N TRP A 315 20.99 -18.80 21.65
CA TRP A 315 21.11 -19.16 23.07
C TRP A 315 21.93 -20.43 23.27
N THR A 316 21.74 -21.45 22.43
CA THR A 316 22.37 -22.78 22.62
C THR A 316 23.88 -22.79 22.50
N GLU A 317 24.49 -21.72 21.97
CA GLU A 317 25.94 -21.57 21.82
C GLU A 317 26.62 -20.78 22.95
N ASN A 318 25.87 -20.23 23.93
CA ASN A 318 26.46 -19.55 25.10
C ASN A 318 25.56 -19.70 26.35
N PRO A 319 25.74 -20.75 27.17
CA PRO A 319 25.13 -20.81 28.49
C PRO A 319 25.99 -19.99 29.46
N LYS A 320 25.90 -18.67 29.40
CA LYS A 320 26.37 -17.81 30.49
C LYS A 320 25.19 -16.99 31.00
N VAL A 321 24.42 -17.57 31.92
CA VAL A 321 24.24 -17.06 33.28
C VAL A 321 23.67 -18.22 34.13
N SER A 322 24.42 -18.52 35.19
CA SER A 322 24.06 -19.37 36.33
C SER A 322 22.90 -18.79 37.13
N PHE A 323 22.08 -19.70 37.68
CA PHE A 323 20.95 -19.47 38.60
C PHE A 323 21.07 -18.28 39.55
#